data_AF-A0A2U3LRV7-F1
#
_entry.id   AF-A0A2U3LRV7-F1
#
_cell.length_a   1.000
_cell.length_b   1.000
_cell.length_c   1.000
_cell.angle_alpha   90.00
_cell.angle_beta   90.00
_cell.angle_gamma   90.00
#
_symmetry.space_group_name_H-M   'P 1'
#
loop_
_entity.id
_entity.type
_entity.pdbx_description
1 polymer ?
#
loop_
_entity_poly.entity_id
_entity_poly.type
_entity_poly.pdbx_seq_one_letter_code
_entity_poly.pdbx_strand_id
1 'polypeptide(L)'
;MTGHQEIRKLLAQSAAGLLEAEEERRVREHLRDCAECAARAEEFAGLASGLGALPAPPLPLGLVTRTEALVAAELAAEADRRQGAMLAAVASMLAWLMAVAGWYLYRALTSGGIWGWVALSTIPVSVAIPAAAAIVRRNRLERRML
;
A
#
# COMPACT_ATOMS: atom_id res chain seq x y z
N MET A 1 -6.67 36.25 23.44
CA MET A 1 -6.42 37.06 22.22
C MET A 1 -5.45 36.41 21.24
N THR A 2 -4.48 35.58 21.68
CA THR A 2 -3.57 34.84 20.79
C THR A 2 -4.29 33.86 19.86
N GLY A 3 -5.29 33.12 20.35
CA GLY A 3 -6.06 32.17 19.54
C GLY A 3 -6.82 32.81 18.37
N HIS A 4 -7.38 34.01 18.54
CA HIS A 4 -8.11 34.70 17.47
C HIS A 4 -7.19 35.03 16.27
N GLN A 5 -5.98 35.51 16.52
CA GLN A 5 -5.00 35.81 15.46
C GLN A 5 -4.48 34.55 14.77
N GLU A 6 -4.38 33.45 15.51
CA GLU A 6 -3.98 32.15 14.97
C GLU A 6 -5.07 31.60 14.03
N ILE A 7 -6.33 31.56 14.48
CA ILE A 7 -7.47 31.11 13.67
C ILE A 7 -7.63 31.97 12.42
N ARG A 8 -7.47 33.29 12.52
CA ARG A 8 -7.57 34.21 11.37
C ARG A 8 -6.60 33.84 10.24
N LYS A 9 -5.44 33.26 10.54
CA LYS A 9 -4.47 32.80 9.53
C LYS A 9 -4.89 31.50 8.85
N LEU A 10 -5.73 30.68 9.51
CA LEU A 10 -6.18 29.39 9.02
C LEU A 10 -7.43 29.49 8.12
N LEU A 11 -8.19 30.59 8.19
CA LEU A 11 -9.46 30.73 7.46
C LEU A 11 -9.34 30.52 5.95
N ALA A 12 -8.28 31.04 5.32
CA ALA A 12 -8.05 30.85 3.89
C ALA A 12 -7.72 29.39 3.54
N GLN A 13 -6.98 28.69 4.41
CA GLN A 13 -6.66 27.27 4.23
C GLN A 13 -7.88 26.38 4.46
N SER A 14 -8.75 26.76 5.40
CA SER A 14 -10.05 26.13 5.63
C SER A 14 -10.92 26.22 4.38
N ALA A 15 -11.06 27.42 3.80
CA ALA A 15 -11.83 27.62 2.58
C ALA A 15 -11.27 26.84 1.37
N ALA A 16 -9.95 26.63 1.32
CA ALA A 16 -9.30 25.82 0.29
C ALA A 16 -9.37 24.31 0.57
N GLY A 17 -9.87 23.87 1.74
CA GLY A 17 -9.93 22.46 2.14
C GLY A 17 -8.56 21.84 2.41
N LEU A 18 -7.58 22.63 2.85
CA LEU A 18 -6.18 22.21 3.05
C LEU A 18 -5.79 21.99 4.51
N LEU A 19 -6.71 22.22 5.45
CA LEU A 19 -6.46 22.03 6.88
C LEU A 19 -6.54 20.54 7.25
N GLU A 20 -5.67 20.14 8.16
CA GLU A 20 -5.79 18.85 8.85
C GLU A 20 -7.06 18.82 9.71
N ALA A 21 -7.60 17.63 9.94
CA ALA A 21 -8.91 17.44 10.58
C ALA A 21 -9.04 18.14 11.95
N GLU A 22 -7.95 18.18 12.73
CA GLU A 22 -7.92 18.81 14.06
C GLU A 22 -7.89 20.35 13.99
N GLU A 23 -7.19 20.91 13.01
CA GLU A 23 -7.11 22.37 12.84
C GLU A 23 -8.44 22.92 12.33
N GLU A 24 -9.03 22.21 11.36
CA GLU A 24 -10.33 22.50 10.81
C GLU A 24 -11.43 22.42 11.90
N ARG A 25 -11.34 21.45 12.84
CA ARG A 25 -12.22 21.39 14.01
C ARG A 25 -12.10 22.64 14.88
N ARG A 26 -10.88 23.07 15.21
CA ARG A 26 -10.60 24.27 16.01
C ARG A 26 -11.11 25.55 15.34
N VAL A 27 -10.94 25.67 14.02
CA VAL A 27 -11.50 26.78 13.25
C VAL A 27 -13.02 26.79 13.37
N ARG A 28 -13.70 25.68 13.09
CA ARG A 28 -15.17 25.60 13.19
C ARG A 28 -15.71 25.90 14.58
N GLU A 29 -15.03 25.46 15.63
CA GLU A 29 -15.39 25.80 17.02
C GLU A 29 -15.30 27.32 17.24
N HIS A 30 -14.20 27.96 16.84
CA HIS A 30 -14.03 29.41 16.98
C HIS A 30 -15.02 30.24 16.14
N LEU A 31 -15.38 29.77 14.93
CA LEU A 31 -16.34 30.47 14.07
C LEU A 31 -17.76 30.55 14.68
N ARG A 32 -18.11 29.64 15.59
CA ARG A 32 -19.40 29.69 16.30
C ARG A 32 -19.46 30.84 17.30
N ASP A 33 -18.31 31.20 17.87
CA ASP A 33 -18.23 32.17 18.96
C ASP A 33 -17.75 33.56 18.49
N CYS A 34 -17.25 33.68 17.26
CA CYS A 34 -16.67 34.92 16.74
C CYS A 34 -17.26 35.33 15.38
N ALA A 35 -18.21 36.27 15.42
CA ALA A 35 -18.88 36.79 14.22
C ALA A 35 -17.94 37.44 13.20
N GLU A 36 -16.87 38.10 13.64
CA GLU A 36 -15.86 38.69 12.73
C GLU A 36 -15.13 37.61 11.93
N CYS A 37 -14.71 36.52 12.59
CA CYS A 37 -14.07 35.40 11.91
C CYS A 37 -15.05 34.64 11.02
N ALA A 38 -16.31 34.51 11.43
CA ALA A 38 -17.37 33.90 10.62
C ALA A 38 -17.58 34.66 9.30
N ALA A 39 -17.78 35.98 9.36
CA ALA A 39 -17.92 36.82 8.17
C ALA A 39 -16.69 36.71 7.24
N ARG A 40 -15.48 36.72 7.81
CA ARG A 40 -14.25 36.58 7.03
C ARG A 40 -14.10 35.19 6.40
N ALA A 41 -14.56 34.14 7.07
CA ALA A 41 -14.57 32.78 6.52
C ALA A 41 -15.56 32.66 5.36
N GLU A 42 -16.73 33.29 5.45
CA GLU A 42 -17.72 33.34 4.37
C GLU A 42 -17.17 34.06 3.13
N GLU A 43 -16.45 35.17 3.30
CA GLU A 43 -15.76 35.84 2.18
C GLU A 43 -14.78 34.90 1.46
N PHE A 44 -13.96 34.15 2.21
CA PHE A 44 -13.04 33.19 1.62
C PHE A 44 -13.76 32.00 0.97
N ALA A 45 -14.85 31.52 1.56
CA ALA A 45 -15.68 30.46 0.99
C ALA A 45 -16.30 30.91 -0.35
N GLY A 46 -16.77 32.16 -0.44
CA GLY A 46 -17.26 32.76 -1.67
C GLY A 46 -16.17 32.82 -2.76
N LEU A 47 -14.95 33.24 -2.39
CA LEU A 47 -13.81 33.25 -3.31
C LEU A 47 -13.43 31.84 -3.77
N ALA A 48 -13.34 30.87 -2.86
CA ALA A 48 -13.03 29.48 -3.20
C ALA A 48 -14.09 28.87 -4.13
N SER A 49 -15.37 29.13 -3.87
CA SER A 49 -16.47 28.72 -4.75
C SER A 49 -16.39 29.38 -6.12
N GLY A 50 -16.08 30.67 -6.18
CA GLY A 50 -15.94 31.40 -7.45
C GLY A 50 -14.78 30.86 -8.30
N LEU A 51 -13.64 30.57 -7.66
CA LEU A 51 -12.50 29.94 -8.31
C LEU A 51 -12.80 28.50 -8.76
N GLY A 52 -13.52 27.72 -7.94
CA GLY A 52 -13.94 26.36 -8.28
C GLY A 52 -14.96 26.30 -9.41
N ALA A 53 -15.73 27.38 -9.62
CA ALA A 53 -16.69 27.49 -10.73
C ALA A 53 -16.05 27.87 -12.07
N LEU A 54 -14.75 28.19 -12.10
CA LEU A 54 -14.04 28.46 -13.35
C LEU A 54 -14.07 27.23 -14.26
N PRO A 55 -14.17 27.42 -15.59
CA PRO A 55 -14.17 26.29 -16.52
C PRO A 55 -12.85 25.53 -16.39
N ALA A 56 -12.96 24.22 -16.16
CA ALA A 56 -11.80 23.35 -16.13
C ALA A 56 -11.09 23.39 -17.51
N PRO A 57 -9.74 23.38 -17.53
CA PRO A 57 -9.02 23.27 -18.79
C PRO A 57 -9.37 21.95 -19.49
N PRO A 58 -9.35 21.92 -20.84
CA PRO A 58 -9.64 20.69 -21.58
C PRO A 58 -8.63 19.60 -21.19
N LEU A 59 -9.14 18.41 -20.88
CA LEU A 59 -8.31 17.25 -20.58
C LEU A 59 -7.56 16.82 -21.86
N PRO A 60 -6.26 16.47 -21.75
CA PRO A 60 -5.51 16.00 -22.91
C PRO A 60 -6.06 14.66 -23.41
N LEU A 61 -6.09 14.49 -24.73
CA LEU A 61 -6.56 13.27 -25.37
C LEU A 61 -5.77 12.06 -24.87
N GLY A 62 -6.48 11.00 -24.47
CA GLY A 62 -5.88 9.76 -23.99
C GLY A 62 -5.41 9.77 -22.53
N LEU A 63 -5.63 10.85 -21.76
CA LEU A 63 -5.32 10.85 -20.32
C LEU A 63 -6.05 9.71 -19.61
N VAL A 64 -7.36 9.59 -19.84
CA VAL A 64 -8.21 8.55 -19.23
C VAL A 64 -7.71 7.16 -19.58
N THR A 65 -7.50 6.90 -20.87
CA THR A 65 -6.98 5.61 -21.35
C THR A 65 -5.61 5.28 -20.76
N ARG A 66 -4.72 6.28 -20.65
CA ARG A 66 -3.40 6.10 -20.02
C ARG A 66 -3.54 5.81 -18.54
N THR A 67 -4.41 6.51 -17.82
CA THR A 67 -4.65 6.26 -16.40
C THR A 67 -5.27 4.89 -16.17
N GLU A 68 -6.22 4.47 -16.99
CA GLU A 68 -6.82 3.13 -16.94
C GLU A 68 -5.77 2.04 -17.16
N ALA A 69 -4.90 2.20 -18.16
CA ALA A 69 -3.81 1.27 -18.43
C ALA A 69 -2.82 1.17 -17.25
N LEU A 70 -2.46 2.31 -16.65
CA LEU A 70 -1.57 2.35 -15.48
C LEU A 70 -2.21 1.68 -14.26
N VAL A 71 -3.49 1.97 -14.00
CA VAL A 71 -4.24 1.36 -12.88
C VAL A 71 -4.38 -0.15 -13.09
N ALA A 72 -4.74 -0.58 -14.31
CA ALA A 72 -4.85 -2.01 -14.63
C ALA A 72 -3.50 -2.73 -14.46
N ALA A 73 -2.39 -2.09 -14.86
CA ALA A 73 -1.06 -2.64 -14.68
C ALA A 73 -0.67 -2.78 -13.20
N GLU A 74 -0.98 -1.79 -12.35
CA GLU A 74 -0.69 -1.87 -10.91
C GLU A 74 -1.54 -2.94 -10.23
N LEU A 75 -2.83 -3.04 -10.57
CA LEU A 75 -3.71 -4.09 -10.05
C LEU A 75 -3.24 -5.50 -10.46
N ALA A 76 -2.78 -5.67 -11.71
CA ALA A 76 -2.21 -6.93 -12.16
C ALA A 76 -0.91 -7.27 -11.42
N ALA A 77 -0.04 -6.29 -11.18
CA ALA A 77 1.20 -6.47 -10.42
C ALA A 77 0.92 -6.84 -8.96
N GLU A 78 -0.09 -6.22 -8.32
CA GLU A 78 -0.53 -6.62 -6.98
C GLU A 78 -1.06 -8.05 -6.93
N ALA A 79 -1.87 -8.46 -7.92
CA ALA A 79 -2.39 -9.81 -8.00
C ALA A 79 -1.27 -10.84 -8.14
N ASP A 80 -0.29 -10.59 -9.02
CA ASP A 80 0.87 -11.48 -9.22
C ASP A 80 1.72 -11.58 -7.93
N ARG A 81 1.94 -10.46 -7.21
CA ARG A 81 2.60 -10.47 -5.89
C ARG A 81 1.88 -11.36 -4.87
N ARG A 82 0.55 -11.26 -4.78
CA ARG A 82 -0.27 -12.07 -3.86
C ARG A 82 -0.26 -13.54 -4.24
N GLN A 83 -0.38 -13.86 -5.53
CA GLN A 83 -0.31 -15.23 -6.03
C GLN A 83 1.07 -15.84 -5.77
N GLY A 84 2.15 -15.12 -6.03
CA GLY A 84 3.52 -15.56 -5.74
C GLY A 84 3.73 -15.85 -4.25
N ALA A 85 3.23 -14.98 -3.37
CA ALA A 85 3.30 -15.19 -1.92
C ALA A 85 2.51 -16.43 -1.47
N MET A 86 1.31 -16.64 -2.02
CA MET A 86 0.49 -17.82 -1.73
C MET A 86 1.15 -19.10 -2.20
N LEU A 87 1.69 -19.14 -3.43
CA LEU A 87 2.41 -20.30 -3.96
C LEU A 87 3.66 -20.61 -3.14
N ALA A 88 4.42 -19.59 -2.73
CA ALA A 88 5.57 -19.77 -1.85
C ALA A 88 5.15 -20.35 -0.50
N ALA A 89 4.08 -19.84 0.12
CA ALA A 89 3.57 -20.35 1.39
C ALA A 89 3.11 -21.82 1.28
N VAL A 90 2.39 -22.18 0.22
CA VAL A 90 1.96 -23.56 -0.05
C VAL A 90 3.16 -24.47 -0.26
N ALA A 91 4.15 -24.05 -1.04
CA ALA A 91 5.38 -24.80 -1.27
C ALA A 91 6.17 -25.01 0.03
N SER A 92 6.30 -23.98 0.87
CA SER A 92 6.94 -24.09 2.19
C SER A 92 6.20 -25.05 3.12
N MET A 93 4.86 -24.97 3.16
CA MET A 93 4.03 -25.88 3.95
C MET A 93 4.20 -27.34 3.50
N LEU A 94 4.15 -27.58 2.18
CA LEU A 94 4.33 -28.92 1.62
C LEU A 94 5.72 -29.48 1.91
N ALA A 95 6.77 -28.66 1.76
CA ALA A 95 8.14 -29.05 2.09
C ALA A 95 8.28 -29.43 3.58
N TRP A 96 7.64 -28.68 4.47
CA TRP A 96 7.63 -28.97 5.90
C TRP A 96 6.90 -30.29 6.21
N LEU A 97 5.72 -30.52 5.60
CA LEU A 97 4.97 -31.77 5.74
C LEU A 97 5.78 -32.98 5.26
N MET A 98 6.47 -32.87 4.12
CA MET A 98 7.33 -33.93 3.60
C MET A 98 8.51 -34.23 4.54
N ALA A 99 9.11 -33.20 5.13
CA ALA A 99 10.17 -33.37 6.11
C ALA A 99 9.67 -34.08 7.39
N VAL A 100 8.50 -33.70 7.90
CA VAL A 100 7.89 -34.36 9.07
C VAL A 100 7.46 -35.79 8.76
N ALA A 101 6.87 -36.05 7.60
CA ALA A 101 6.50 -37.40 7.18
C ALA A 101 7.74 -38.31 7.05
N GLY A 102 8.81 -37.79 6.41
CA GLY A 102 10.10 -38.48 6.31
C GLY A 102 10.70 -38.78 7.68
N TRP A 103 10.60 -37.83 8.62
CA TRP A 103 11.02 -38.02 10.01
C TRP A 103 10.29 -39.17 10.71
N TYR A 104 8.96 -39.19 10.62
CA TYR A 104 8.14 -40.24 11.23
C TYR A 104 8.44 -41.61 10.63
N LEU A 105 8.58 -41.68 9.29
CA LEU A 105 8.92 -42.92 8.60
C LEU A 105 10.32 -43.42 8.98
N TYR A 106 11.30 -42.53 9.07
CA TYR A 106 12.65 -42.84 9.55
C TYR A 106 12.63 -43.43 10.96
N ARG A 107 11.92 -42.78 11.88
CA ARG A 107 11.77 -43.23 13.28
C ARG A 107 11.07 -44.59 13.37
N ALA A 108 10.13 -44.88 12.48
CA ALA A 108 9.42 -46.16 12.44
C ALA A 108 10.30 -47.31 11.90
N LEU A 109 11.20 -47.03 10.95
CA LEU A 109 12.01 -48.06 10.27
C LEU A 109 13.37 -48.33 10.92
N THR A 110 13.92 -47.40 11.69
CA THR A 110 15.28 -47.56 12.27
C THR A 110 15.28 -47.44 13.79
N SER A 111 15.79 -48.47 14.47
CA SER A 111 15.97 -48.50 15.92
C SER A 111 17.28 -47.85 16.41
N GLY A 112 18.14 -47.32 15.54
CA GLY A 112 19.37 -46.66 15.97
C GLY A 112 20.25 -46.13 14.85
N GLY A 113 20.75 -44.90 15.05
CA GLY A 113 21.86 -44.31 14.28
C GLY A 113 21.63 -42.86 13.89
N ILE A 114 22.39 -41.91 14.45
CA ILE A 114 22.32 -40.46 14.15
C ILE A 114 22.73 -40.12 12.69
N TRP A 115 23.30 -41.05 11.93
CA TRP A 115 23.76 -40.79 10.56
C TRP A 115 22.66 -40.71 9.50
N GLY A 116 21.51 -41.38 9.67
CA GLY A 116 20.36 -41.20 8.77
C GLY A 116 19.69 -39.82 8.92
N TRP A 117 19.84 -39.19 10.09
CA TRP A 117 19.37 -37.83 10.40
C TRP A 117 20.05 -36.76 9.53
N VAL A 118 21.36 -36.88 9.30
CA VAL A 118 22.15 -35.91 8.51
C VAL A 118 21.87 -36.04 7.01
N ALA A 119 21.66 -37.27 6.51
CA ALA A 119 21.33 -37.50 5.11
C ALA A 119 19.93 -36.97 4.74
N LEU A 120 18.96 -37.05 5.65
CA LEU A 120 17.57 -36.65 5.38
C LEU A 120 17.33 -35.13 5.51
N SER A 121 18.06 -34.42 6.38
CA SER A 121 17.83 -32.98 6.63
C SER A 121 18.43 -32.03 5.58
N THR A 122 19.30 -32.52 4.69
CA THR A 122 19.91 -31.72 3.62
C THR A 122 19.01 -31.51 2.39
N ILE A 123 17.96 -32.33 2.24
CA ILE A 123 17.00 -32.25 1.13
C ILE A 123 16.11 -30.99 1.18
N PRO A 124 15.55 -30.55 2.33
CA PRO A 124 14.73 -29.35 2.35
C PRO A 124 15.50 -28.04 2.10
N VAL A 125 16.83 -28.00 2.36
CA VAL A 125 17.65 -26.80 2.15
C VAL A 125 17.89 -26.49 0.67
N SER A 126 17.82 -27.49 -0.22
CA SER A 126 18.12 -27.32 -1.65
C SER A 126 16.92 -26.82 -2.48
N VAL A 127 15.69 -26.86 -1.95
CA VAL A 127 14.48 -26.40 -2.68
C VAL A 127 14.16 -24.92 -2.44
N ALA A 128 14.61 -24.34 -1.33
CA ALA A 128 14.31 -22.94 -0.98
C ALA A 128 15.06 -21.91 -1.86
N ILE A 129 16.22 -22.26 -2.43
CA ILE A 129 17.08 -21.35 -3.20
C ILE A 129 16.56 -21.07 -4.63
N PRO A 130 16.10 -22.05 -5.44
CA PRO A 130 15.65 -21.78 -6.81
C PRO A 130 14.32 -21.01 -6.92
N ALA A 131 13.43 -21.12 -5.93
CA ALA A 131 12.14 -20.43 -5.95
C ALA A 131 12.29 -18.90 -5.85
N ALA A 132 13.25 -18.40 -5.05
CA ALA A 132 13.55 -16.98 -4.95
C ALA A 132 14.23 -16.43 -6.23
N ALA A 133 15.08 -17.22 -6.88
CA ALA A 133 15.78 -16.81 -8.10
C ALA A 133 14.85 -16.70 -9.32
N ALA A 134 13.84 -17.58 -9.43
CA ALA A 134 12.87 -17.54 -10.53
C ALA A 134 11.97 -16.28 -10.49
N ILE A 135 11.55 -15.86 -9.30
CA ILE A 135 10.71 -14.67 -9.10
C ILE A 135 11.51 -13.39 -9.41
N VAL A 136 12.77 -13.31 -8.97
CA VAL A 136 13.64 -12.14 -9.25
C VAL A 136 14.02 -12.03 -10.73
N ARG A 137 14.19 -13.17 -11.43
CA ARG A 137 14.57 -13.19 -12.85
C ARG A 137 13.43 -12.74 -13.77
N ARG A 138 12.18 -13.07 -13.44
CA ARG A 138 10.99 -12.66 -14.22
C ARG A 138 10.80 -11.13 -14.19
N ASN A 139 10.90 -10.52 -13.01
CA ASN A 139 10.78 -9.06 -12.84
C ASN A 139 11.85 -8.27 -13.58
N ARG A 140 13.03 -8.86 -13.82
CA ARG A 140 14.16 -8.20 -14.49
C ARG A 140 14.03 -8.19 -16.03
N LEU A 141 13.24 -9.10 -16.60
CA LEU A 141 12.99 -9.16 -18.05
C LEU A 141 11.89 -8.19 -18.47
N GLU A 142 10.84 -8.05 -17.68
CA GLU A 142 9.74 -7.13 -17.96
C GLU A 142 10.19 -5.66 -17.92
N ARG A 143 11.11 -5.30 -17.01
CA ARG A 143 11.73 -3.96 -16.96
C ARG A 143 12.67 -3.65 -18.13
N ARG A 144 13.07 -4.63 -18.95
CA ARG A 144 13.94 -4.42 -20.12
C ARG A 144 13.16 -4.26 -21.42
N MET A 145 11.85 -4.54 -21.41
CA MET A 145 10.97 -4.45 -22.58
C MET A 145 10.09 -3.20 -22.59
N LEU A 146 10.10 -2.45 -21.48
CA LEU A 146 9.54 -1.09 -21.35
C LEU A 146 10.68 -0.08 -21.53
#